data_AF-A0A665XFM4-F1
#
_entry.id   AF-A0A665XFM4-F1
#
_cell.length_a   1.000
_cell.length_b   1.000
_cell.length_c   1.000
_cell.angle_alpha   90.00
_cell.angle_beta   90.00
_cell.angle_gamma   90.00
#
_symmetry.space_group_name_H-M   'P 1'
#
loop_
_entity.id
_entity.type
_entity.pdbx_description
1 polymer ?
#
loop_
_entity_poly.entity_id
_entity_poly.type
_entity_poly.pdbx_seq_one_letter_code
_entity_poly.pdbx_strand_id
1 'polypeptide(L)' 'LRKNPKVQFWTTYQERSADWSIEPLLHRWKLKCAEIQLEEFDGDKSELAASTLPGHHSIQMMVITLKTEDIGL' A
#
# COMPACT_ATOMS: atom_id res chain seq x y z
N LEU A 1 -6.16 -12.63 9.17
CA LEU A 1 -6.63 -11.83 10.32
C LEU A 1 -7.18 -12.66 11.48
N ARG A 2 -8.16 -13.57 11.27
CA ARG A 2 -8.75 -14.36 12.40
C ARG A 2 -7.74 -15.17 13.23
N LYS A 3 -6.71 -15.75 12.60
CA LYS A 3 -5.65 -16.51 13.29
C LYS A 3 -4.46 -15.65 13.74
N ASN A 4 -4.26 -14.51 13.11
CA ASN A 4 -3.20 -13.56 13.45
C ASN A 4 -3.73 -12.14 13.18
N PRO A 5 -4.35 -11.50 14.19
CA PRO A 5 -4.94 -10.17 14.05
C PRO A 5 -3.89 -9.07 13.87
N LYS A 6 -2.64 -9.35 14.25
CA LYS A 6 -1.51 -8.41 14.20
C LYS A 6 -0.69 -8.54 12.91
N VAL A 7 -1.10 -9.38 11.96
CA VAL A 7 -0.38 -9.55 10.69
C VAL A 7 -0.43 -8.26 9.88
N GLN A 8 0.68 -7.99 9.21
CA GLN A 8 0.85 -6.87 8.30
C GLN A 8 1.02 -7.42 6.89
N PHE A 9 0.35 -6.82 5.91
CA PHE A 9 0.55 -7.10 4.51
C PHE A 9 1.30 -5.95 3.87
N TRP A 10 2.50 -6.22 3.37
CA TRP A 10 3.33 -5.25 2.68
C TRP A 10 3.09 -5.37 1.19
N THR A 11 2.76 -4.27 0.53
CA THR A 11 2.47 -4.26 -0.91
C THR A 11 2.91 -2.95 -1.54
N THR A 12 3.18 -3.03 -2.83
CA THR A 12 3.26 -1.87 -3.72
C THR A 12 1.92 -1.71 -4.44
N TYR A 13 1.49 -0.47 -4.65
CA TYR A 13 0.26 -0.10 -5.34
C TYR A 13 0.57 0.98 -6.37
N GLN A 14 0.04 0.82 -7.58
CA GLN A 14 0.09 1.85 -8.61
C GLN A 14 -1.34 2.24 -8.95
N GLU A 15 -1.72 3.47 -8.63
CA GLU A 15 -3.01 4.02 -9.03
C GLU A 15 -3.02 4.24 -10.55
N ARG A 16 -4.02 3.67 -11.24
CA ARG A 16 -4.21 3.86 -12.69
C ARG A 16 -5.36 4.81 -13.02
N SER A 17 -6.20 5.10 -12.04
CA SER A 17 -7.33 6.02 -12.12
C SER A 17 -7.80 6.31 -10.70
N ALA A 18 -8.04 7.59 -10.39
CA ALA A 18 -8.59 8.02 -9.10
C ALA A 18 -10.00 7.46 -8.84
N ASP A 19 -10.74 7.10 -9.90
CA ASP A 19 -12.06 6.48 -9.79
C ASP A 19 -11.99 5.03 -9.28
N TRP A 20 -10.80 4.41 -9.30
CA TRP A 20 -10.55 3.01 -8.92
C TRP A 20 -9.51 2.90 -7.80
N SER A 21 -9.67 3.75 -6.79
CA SER A 21 -8.91 3.70 -5.54
C SER A 21 -9.13 2.36 -4.80
N ILE A 22 -8.11 1.94 -4.05
CA ILE A 22 -8.17 0.75 -3.17
C ILE A 22 -8.93 1.02 -1.85
N GLU A 23 -9.15 2.29 -1.49
CA GLU A 23 -9.76 2.69 -0.21
C GLU A 23 -11.15 2.05 0.05
N PRO A 24 -12.08 1.98 -0.92
CA PRO A 24 -13.38 1.35 -0.71
C PRO A 24 -13.26 -0.14 -0.36
N LEU A 25 -12.25 -0.83 -0.93
CA LEU A 25 -11.99 -2.24 -0.62
C LEU A 25 -11.43 -2.41 0.79
N LEU A 26 -10.48 -1.56 1.18
CA LEU A 26 -9.94 -1.55 2.55
C LEU A 26 -11.05 -1.31 3.57
N HIS A 27 -11.93 -0.33 3.30
CA HIS A 27 -13.08 -0.06 4.15
C HIS A 27 -14.02 -1.27 4.25
N ARG A 28 -14.40 -1.86 3.12
CA ARG A 28 -15.27 -3.05 3.07
C ARG A 28 -14.71 -4.21 3.88
N TRP A 29 -13.39 -4.38 3.91
CA TRP A 29 -12.73 -5.48 4.61
C TRP A 29 -12.25 -5.15 6.02
N LYS A 30 -12.59 -3.96 6.55
CA LYS A 30 -12.16 -3.51 7.88
C LYS A 30 -10.63 -3.42 8.01
N LEU A 31 -9.99 -3.00 6.92
CA LEU A 31 -8.55 -2.81 6.80
C LEU A 31 -8.23 -1.32 6.73
N LYS A 32 -7.01 -0.98 7.11
CA LYS A 32 -6.38 0.32 6.89
C LYS A 32 -5.02 0.12 6.27
N CYS A 33 -4.53 1.11 5.54
CA CYS A 33 -3.17 1.16 5.04
C CYS A 33 -2.42 2.36 5.62
N ALA A 34 -1.11 2.22 5.78
CA ALA A 34 -0.20 3.32 6.01
C ALA A 34 0.81 3.34 4.87
N GLU A 35 1.10 4.52 4.33
CA GLU A 35 2.13 4.71 3.32
C GLU A 35 3.52 4.48 3.94
N ILE A 36 4.39 3.87 3.16
CA ILE A 36 5.80 3.68 3.47
C ILE A 36 6.60 4.53 2.50
N GLN A 37 7.40 5.41 3.09
CA GLN A 37 8.31 6.32 2.40
C GLN A 37 9.35 5.52 1.62
N LEU A 38 9.32 5.63 0.29
CA LEU A 38 10.23 4.91 -0.60
C LEU A 38 11.66 5.44 -0.54
N GLU A 39 11.86 6.65 -0.03
CA GLU A 39 13.16 7.30 0.14
C GLU A 39 14.07 6.47 1.07
N GLU A 40 13.49 5.78 2.05
CA GLU A 40 14.24 4.87 2.95
C GLU A 40 14.83 3.66 2.21
N PHE A 41 14.32 3.36 1.00
CA PHE A 41 14.69 2.21 0.18
C PHE A 41 15.38 2.61 -1.14
N ASP A 42 15.69 3.89 -1.34
CA ASP A 42 16.21 4.44 -2.61
C ASP A 42 15.28 4.15 -3.81
N GLY A 43 13.98 3.99 -3.53
CA GLY A 43 12.94 3.59 -4.49
C GLY A 43 12.11 4.75 -5.04
N ASP A 44 12.42 5.98 -4.64
CA ASP A 44 11.78 7.23 -5.08
C ASP A 44 12.36 7.77 -6.40
N LYS A 45 13.36 7.08 -6.97
CA LYS A 45 13.99 7.45 -8.23
C LYS A 45 13.09 7.14 -9.43
N SER A 46 13.20 7.99 -10.46
CA SER A 46 12.45 7.84 -11.73
C SER A 46 12.79 6.56 -12.50
N GLU A 47 13.90 5.89 -12.18
CA GLU A 47 14.37 4.70 -12.87
C GLU A 47 14.23 3.47 -11.98
N LEU A 48 13.26 2.61 -12.30
CA LEU A 48 13.18 1.28 -11.71
C LEU A 48 14.26 0.41 -12.37
N ALA A 49 15.22 -0.08 -11.56
CA ALA A 49 16.28 -0.99 -11.99
C ALA A 49 17.14 -0.47 -13.17
N ALA A 50 17.45 0.84 -13.20
CA ALA A 50 18.21 1.49 -14.26
C ALA A 50 17.59 1.34 -15.67
N SER A 51 16.28 1.09 -15.74
CA SER A 51 15.56 1.05 -17.00
C SER A 51 14.87 2.38 -17.28
N THR A 52 15.10 2.94 -18.46
CA THR A 52 14.42 4.14 -18.97
C THR A 52 13.02 3.79 -19.51
N LEU A 53 12.23 3.02 -18.75
CA LEU A 53 10.87 2.69 -19.17
C LEU A 53 10.04 3.98 -19.15
N PRO A 54 9.45 4.39 -20.29
CA PRO A 54 8.62 5.58 -20.35
C PRO A 54 7.32 5.30 -19.60
N GLY A 55 7.28 5.71 -18.34
CA GLY A 55 6.14 5.57 -17.47
C GLY A 55 6.39 6.37 -16.21
N HIS A 56 5.83 7.56 -16.14
CA HIS A 56 5.76 8.34 -14.90
C HIS A 56 4.84 7.56 -13.96
N HIS A 57 5.38 6.56 -13.28
CA HIS A 57 4.62 5.61 -12.48
C HIS A 57 4.98 5.87 -11.02
N SER A 58 4.14 6.66 -10.34
CA SER A 58 4.20 6.78 -8.89
C SER A 58 3.72 5.45 -8.30
N ILE A 59 4.67 4.60 -7.95
CA ILE A 59 4.40 3.41 -7.15
C ILE A 59 4.38 3.86 -5.71
N GLN A 60 3.32 3.53 -4.99
CA GLN A 60 3.22 3.72 -3.55
C GLN A 60 3.55 2.40 -2.87
N MET A 61 4.30 2.44 -1.78
CA MET A 61 4.46 1.30 -0.90
C MET A 61 3.58 1.51 0.31
N MET A 62 2.89 0.46 0.75
CA MET A 62 1.99 0.57 1.88
C MET A 62 1.94 -0.72 2.69
N VAL A 63 1.65 -0.54 3.98
CA VAL A 63 1.39 -1.64 4.91
C VAL A 63 -0.08 -1.66 5.27
N ILE A 64 -0.74 -2.76 4.91
CA ILE A 64 -2.15 -2.99 5.20
C ILE A 64 -2.29 -3.79 6.50
N THR A 65 -3.13 -3.30 7.40
CA THR A 65 -3.42 -3.91 8.71
C THR A 65 -4.92 -3.89 9.00
N LEU A 66 -5.35 -4.67 10.00
CA LEU A 66 -6.71 -4.58 10.50
C LEU A 66 -6.95 -3.21 11.14
N LYS A 67 -8.15 -2.64 10.97
CA LYS A 67 -8.57 -1.47 11.74
C LYS A 67 -8.66 -1.85 13.22
N THR A 68 -8.08 -1.00 14.08
CA THR A 68 -7.93 -1.25 15.51
C THR A 68 -9.28 -1.40 16.23
N GLU A 69 -10.32 -0.75 15.71
CA GLU A 69 -11.70 -0.81 16.22
C GLU A 69 -12.33 -2.22 16.15
N ASP A 70 -11.79 -3.11 15.30
CA ASP A 70 -12.23 -4.51 15.19
C ASP A 70 -11.36 -5.49 16.00
N ILE A 71 -10.33 -4.98 16.68
CA ILE A 71 -9.59 -5.72 17.69
C ILE A 71 -10.30 -5.38 19.02
N GLY A 72 -11.31 -6.16 19.40
CA GLY A 72 -12.07 -5.95 20.64
C GLY A 72 -11.22 -6.11 21.91
N LEU A 73 -10.36 -5.14 22.18
CA LEU A 73 -9.58 -4.92 23.39
C LEU A 73 -10.09 -3.69 24.12
#